data_AF-A0A8S1ARL7-F1
#
_entry.id   AF-A0A8S1ARL7-F1
#
_cell.length_a   1.000
_cell.length_b   1.000
_cell.length_c   1.000
_cell.angle_alpha   90.00
_cell.angle_beta   90.00
_cell.angle_gamma   90.00
#
_symmetry.space_group_name_H-M   'P 1'
#
loop_
_entity.id
_entity.type
_entity.pdbx_description
1 polymer ?
#
loop_
_entity_poly.entity_id
_entity_poly.type
_entity_poly.pdbx_seq_one_letter_code
_entity_poly.pdbx_strand_id
1 'polypeptide(L)'
;MIHQGLLLPTSRITRWRDTNPDELYVYFAILLATGIIVKSRADSYWNTARDLLSSPGFSATMSFDRYFLLSKCLHFCNNDDCNPHTMTRSEAKLFKVRPITDHLNQRFQQLYILSQNIALDESLTKWKGWLDINQFIRNKAATVGIKTYEVCESQSGYLWRFEVHVVHDESPQDSPLSGVVPVLVLKLLNGLEHKGHTVWMDNFYNSPALVRELKVRGFDCVGTLRLNRQFVPTELTNLTKGALAVGQVCGCTSGNVDLVVWRDKNLVSLISTYHGLAT
;
A
#
# COMPACT_ATOMS: atom_id res chain seq x y z
N MET A 1 -12.33 -11.94 -34.05
CA MET A 1 -13.38 -11.10 -33.43
C MET A 1 -14.31 -10.41 -34.44
N ILE A 2 -13.82 -9.58 -35.36
CA ILE A 2 -14.69 -8.93 -36.39
C ILE A 2 -15.28 -9.97 -37.35
N HIS A 3 -14.45 -10.85 -37.92
CA HIS A 3 -14.89 -11.95 -38.77
C HIS A 3 -15.70 -13.05 -38.05
N GLN A 4 -15.77 -12.99 -36.71
CA GLN A 4 -16.55 -13.91 -35.88
C GLN A 4 -17.88 -13.27 -35.40
N GLY A 5 -18.23 -12.07 -35.90
CA GLY A 5 -19.48 -11.37 -35.56
C GLY A 5 -19.55 -10.75 -34.17
N LEU A 6 -18.47 -10.81 -33.38
CA LEU A 6 -18.43 -10.33 -31.99
C LEU A 6 -18.25 -8.80 -31.88
N LEU A 7 -17.85 -8.13 -32.97
CA LEU A 7 -17.60 -6.68 -33.00
C LEU A 7 -18.12 -6.08 -34.31
N LEU A 8 -18.82 -4.95 -34.20
CA LEU A 8 -19.24 -4.18 -35.36
C LEU A 8 -18.02 -3.58 -36.10
N PRO A 9 -18.06 -3.43 -37.43
CA PRO A 9 -16.99 -2.77 -38.19
C PRO A 9 -16.72 -1.32 -37.72
N THR A 10 -17.73 -0.65 -37.18
CA THR A 10 -17.67 0.71 -36.63
C THR A 10 -17.14 0.78 -35.20
N SER A 11 -16.86 -0.35 -34.55
CA SER A 11 -16.33 -0.38 -33.19
C SER A 11 -14.98 0.33 -33.11
N ARG A 12 -14.76 1.14 -32.07
CA ARG A 12 -13.50 1.91 -31.90
C ARG A 12 -12.24 1.04 -32.05
N ILE A 13 -12.31 -0.22 -31.59
CA ILE A 13 -11.18 -1.16 -31.62
C ILE A 13 -10.71 -1.49 -33.05
N THR A 14 -11.59 -1.36 -34.06
CA THR A 14 -11.22 -1.57 -35.47
C THR A 14 -10.30 -0.48 -36.00
N ARG A 15 -10.22 0.66 -35.31
CA ARG A 15 -9.31 1.78 -35.60
C ARG A 15 -8.00 1.70 -34.82
N TRP A 16 -7.70 0.56 -34.19
CA TRP A 16 -6.43 0.38 -33.49
C TRP A 16 -5.26 0.56 -34.45
N ARG A 17 -4.26 1.29 -33.97
CA ARG A 17 -2.93 1.42 -34.55
C ARG A 17 -1.92 1.32 -33.41
N ASP A 18 -0.75 0.77 -33.71
CA ASP A 18 0.29 0.62 -32.70
C ASP A 18 0.71 1.97 -32.12
N THR A 19 1.09 1.94 -30.85
CA THR A 19 1.53 3.13 -30.12
C THR A 19 3.06 3.17 -30.04
N ASN A 20 3.61 4.29 -29.60
CA ASN A 20 5.04 4.49 -29.40
C ASN A 20 5.28 5.22 -28.07
N PRO A 21 6.53 5.30 -27.59
CA PRO A 21 6.84 5.95 -26.33
C PRO A 21 6.36 7.41 -26.24
N ASP A 22 6.52 8.18 -27.32
CA ASP A 22 6.11 9.60 -27.36
C ASP A 22 4.60 9.76 -27.17
N GLU A 23 3.79 8.92 -27.83
CA GLU A 23 2.33 8.92 -27.68
C GLU A 23 1.92 8.50 -26.27
N LEU A 24 2.64 7.57 -25.64
CA LEU A 24 2.39 7.18 -24.25
C LEU A 24 2.77 8.29 -23.25
N TYR A 25 3.85 9.04 -23.49
CA TYR A 25 4.15 10.22 -22.67
C TYR A 25 3.02 11.25 -22.71
N VAL A 26 2.47 11.51 -23.90
CA VAL A 26 1.31 12.38 -24.07
C VAL A 26 0.08 11.83 -23.35
N TYR A 27 -0.17 10.52 -23.45
CA TYR A 27 -1.25 9.85 -22.74
C TYR A 27 -1.15 10.02 -21.22
N PHE A 28 0.04 9.80 -20.64
CA PHE A 28 0.27 9.99 -19.21
C PHE A 28 0.19 11.46 -18.79
N ALA A 29 0.64 12.40 -19.62
CA ALA A 29 0.47 13.82 -19.37
C ALA A 29 -1.01 14.22 -19.27
N ILE A 30 -1.86 13.68 -20.16
CA ILE A 30 -3.31 13.85 -20.10
C ILE A 30 -3.87 13.25 -18.80
N LEU A 31 -3.45 12.03 -18.44
CA LEU A 31 -3.90 11.37 -17.21
C LEU A 31 -3.57 12.21 -15.96
N LEU A 32 -2.35 12.73 -15.85
CA LEU A 32 -1.94 13.62 -14.78
C LEU A 32 -2.75 14.92 -14.77
N ALA A 33 -3.00 15.52 -15.94
CA ALA A 33 -3.81 16.73 -16.06
C ALA A 33 -5.26 16.52 -15.58
N THR A 34 -5.87 15.35 -15.85
CA THR A 34 -7.21 15.02 -15.32
C THR A 34 -7.25 14.81 -13.80
N GLY A 35 -6.10 14.54 -13.18
CA GLY A 35 -5.97 14.49 -11.72
C GLY A 35 -5.96 15.88 -11.08
N ILE A 36 -5.51 16.90 -11.82
CA ILE A 36 -5.46 18.31 -11.37
C ILE A 36 -6.78 19.00 -11.67
N ILE A 37 -7.27 18.89 -12.91
CA ILE A 37 -8.54 19.47 -13.34
C ILE A 37 -9.59 18.37 -13.26
N VAL A 38 -10.41 18.36 -12.22
CA VAL A 38 -11.39 17.29 -12.03
C VAL A 38 -12.73 17.66 -12.67
N LYS A 39 -13.12 16.93 -13.71
CA LYS A 39 -14.47 16.98 -14.30
C LYS A 39 -15.28 15.72 -14.00
N SER A 40 -16.61 15.84 -14.05
CA SER A 40 -17.54 14.76 -13.72
C SER A 40 -17.48 13.57 -14.67
N ARG A 41 -17.11 13.78 -15.94
CA ARG A 41 -17.07 12.74 -16.97
C ARG A 41 -15.82 12.86 -17.84
N ALA A 42 -15.30 11.72 -18.30
CA ALA A 42 -14.09 11.69 -19.13
C ALA A 42 -14.27 12.36 -20.51
N ASP A 43 -15.46 12.31 -21.10
CA ASP A 43 -15.76 12.96 -22.39
C ASP A 43 -15.79 14.49 -22.27
N SER A 44 -16.13 15.04 -21.10
CA SER A 44 -16.22 16.49 -20.88
C SER A 44 -14.88 17.23 -20.98
N TYR A 45 -13.75 16.53 -20.89
CA TYR A 45 -12.42 17.11 -21.16
C TYR A 45 -12.24 17.45 -22.65
N TRP A 46 -12.95 16.75 -23.54
CA TRP A 46 -12.92 16.95 -24.98
C TRP A 46 -14.08 17.81 -25.50
N ASN A 47 -14.77 18.55 -24.62
CA ASN A 47 -15.80 19.50 -25.05
C ASN A 47 -15.17 20.63 -25.88
N THR A 48 -15.59 20.74 -27.15
CA THR A 48 -15.16 21.77 -28.10
C THR A 48 -16.11 22.96 -28.19
N ALA A 49 -17.22 22.94 -27.45
CA ALA A 49 -18.12 24.09 -27.37
C ALA A 49 -17.39 25.31 -26.80
N ARG A 50 -17.73 26.50 -27.29
CA ARG A 50 -17.20 27.77 -26.77
C ARG A 50 -17.98 28.17 -25.51
N ASP A 51 -17.78 27.42 -24.43
CA ASP A 51 -18.42 27.62 -23.13
C ASP A 51 -17.41 27.56 -21.97
N LEU A 52 -17.91 27.82 -20.75
CA LEU A 52 -17.14 27.77 -19.50
C LEU A 52 -16.60 26.37 -19.18
N LEU A 53 -17.13 25.33 -19.82
CA LEU A 53 -16.73 23.94 -19.61
C LEU A 53 -15.70 23.47 -20.65
N SER A 54 -15.25 24.34 -21.55
CA SER A 54 -14.25 24.01 -22.56
C SER A 54 -12.87 23.74 -21.93
N SER A 55 -12.13 22.78 -22.49
CA SER A 55 -10.76 22.49 -22.09
C SER A 55 -9.89 22.27 -23.32
N PRO A 56 -9.48 23.36 -23.98
CA PRO A 56 -8.91 23.31 -25.34
C PRO A 56 -7.64 22.47 -25.45
N GLY A 57 -6.84 22.37 -24.37
CA GLY A 57 -5.61 21.61 -24.37
C GLY A 57 -5.78 20.11 -24.61
N PHE A 58 -6.89 19.50 -24.16
CA PHE A 58 -7.07 18.04 -24.26
C PHE A 58 -7.36 17.59 -25.69
N SER A 59 -8.35 18.23 -26.33
CA SER A 59 -8.76 17.90 -27.70
C SER A 59 -7.71 18.25 -28.75
N ALA A 60 -6.90 19.28 -28.50
CA ALA A 60 -5.78 19.63 -29.36
C ALA A 60 -4.62 18.61 -29.28
N THR A 61 -4.46 17.95 -28.12
CA THR A 61 -3.31 17.07 -27.86
C THR A 61 -3.53 15.64 -28.36
N MET A 62 -4.69 15.05 -28.05
CA MET A 62 -5.05 13.69 -28.46
C MET A 62 -6.56 13.61 -28.64
N SER A 63 -7.09 12.84 -29.59
CA SER A 63 -8.55 12.68 -29.70
C SER A 63 -9.10 11.82 -28.55
N PHE A 64 -10.35 12.06 -28.15
CA PHE A 64 -11.02 11.25 -27.13
C PHE A 64 -11.06 9.76 -27.50
N ASP A 65 -11.33 9.46 -28.76
CA ASP A 65 -11.35 8.08 -29.27
C ASP A 65 -9.98 7.40 -29.10
N ARG A 66 -8.87 8.10 -29.39
CA ARG A 66 -7.52 7.54 -29.22
C ARG A 66 -7.18 7.38 -27.74
N TYR A 67 -7.46 8.39 -26.91
CA TYR A 67 -7.26 8.31 -25.46
C TYR A 67 -8.02 7.11 -24.85
N PHE A 68 -9.29 6.94 -25.24
CA PHE A 68 -10.13 5.83 -24.77
C PHE A 68 -9.62 4.47 -25.27
N LEU A 69 -9.15 4.38 -26.52
CA LEU A 69 -8.54 3.17 -27.06
C LEU A 69 -7.27 2.77 -26.33
N LEU A 70 -6.36 3.71 -26.10
CA LEU A 70 -5.14 3.48 -25.31
C LEU A 70 -5.49 3.01 -23.89
N SER A 71 -6.42 3.71 -23.22
CA SER A 71 -6.88 3.33 -21.88
C SER A 71 -7.46 1.91 -21.81
N LYS A 72 -8.10 1.44 -22.89
CA LYS A 72 -8.69 0.09 -22.95
C LYS A 72 -7.66 -1.00 -23.23
N CYS A 73 -6.60 -0.68 -23.97
CA CYS A 73 -5.63 -1.64 -24.48
C CYS A 73 -4.28 -1.61 -23.75
N LEU A 74 -4.10 -0.69 -22.79
CA LEU A 74 -2.89 -0.62 -21.98
C LEU A 74 -2.70 -1.90 -21.16
N HIS A 75 -1.57 -2.57 -21.40
CA HIS A 75 -1.20 -3.83 -20.76
C HIS A 75 0.31 -3.81 -20.47
N PHE A 76 0.73 -4.53 -19.43
CA PHE A 76 2.12 -4.52 -18.96
C PHE A 76 2.77 -5.90 -18.99
N CYS A 77 2.03 -6.93 -19.38
CA CYS A 77 2.49 -8.31 -19.48
C CYS A 77 1.90 -8.97 -20.73
N ASN A 78 2.56 -10.01 -21.23
CA ASN A 78 1.94 -10.92 -22.19
C ASN A 78 1.05 -11.92 -21.43
N ASN A 79 -0.20 -12.08 -21.86
CA ASN A 79 -1.12 -13.03 -21.21
C ASN A 79 -0.73 -14.49 -21.45
N ASP A 80 0.02 -14.78 -22.52
CA ASP A 80 0.46 -16.14 -22.84
C ASP A 80 1.49 -16.67 -21.84
N ASP A 81 2.20 -15.76 -21.14
CA ASP A 81 3.18 -16.11 -20.11
C ASP A 81 2.50 -16.45 -18.76
N CYS A 82 1.19 -16.27 -18.64
CA CYS A 82 0.44 -16.58 -17.43
C CYS A 82 0.18 -18.08 -17.35
N ASN A 83 1.06 -18.82 -16.66
CA ASN A 83 0.87 -20.25 -16.43
C ASN A 83 0.33 -20.53 -15.00
N PRO A 84 -0.94 -20.95 -14.85
CA PRO A 84 -1.54 -21.22 -13.54
C PRO A 84 -0.90 -22.39 -12.79
N HIS A 85 -0.18 -23.29 -13.48
CA HIS A 85 0.42 -24.48 -12.87
C HIS A 85 1.78 -24.20 -12.24
N THR A 86 2.48 -23.14 -12.66
CA THR A 86 3.80 -22.78 -12.13
C THR A 86 3.74 -21.63 -11.13
N MET A 87 2.62 -20.91 -11.09
CA MET A 87 2.45 -19.72 -10.27
C MET A 87 1.64 -20.00 -9.02
N THR A 88 2.02 -19.37 -7.91
CA THR A 88 1.15 -19.32 -6.73
C THR A 88 -0.11 -18.51 -7.05
N ARG A 89 -1.17 -18.75 -6.27
CA ARG A 89 -2.44 -18.01 -6.40
C ARG A 89 -2.24 -16.49 -6.28
N SER A 90 -1.32 -16.05 -5.42
CA SER A 90 -1.01 -14.63 -5.22
C SER A 90 -0.31 -14.02 -6.43
N GLU A 91 0.66 -14.74 -7.01
CA GLU A 91 1.36 -14.29 -8.22
C GLU A 91 0.41 -14.22 -9.41
N ALA A 92 -0.46 -15.22 -9.58
CA ALA A 92 -1.45 -15.23 -10.66
C ALA A 92 -2.41 -14.02 -10.58
N LYS A 93 -2.84 -13.63 -9.37
CA LYS A 93 -3.74 -12.47 -9.17
C LYS A 93 -3.08 -11.13 -9.50
N LEU A 94 -1.77 -10.99 -9.26
CA LEU A 94 -1.04 -9.75 -9.52
C LEU A 94 -0.27 -9.75 -10.84
N PHE A 95 -0.26 -10.88 -11.56
CA PHE A 95 0.53 -11.08 -12.78
C PHE A 95 0.48 -9.89 -13.75
N LYS A 96 -0.74 -9.36 -13.99
CA LYS A 96 -0.97 -8.26 -14.93
C LYS A 96 -0.37 -6.92 -14.55
N VAL A 97 -0.18 -6.67 -13.25
CA VAL A 97 0.38 -5.43 -12.72
C VAL A 97 1.78 -5.58 -12.18
N ARG A 98 2.25 -6.83 -12.02
CA ARG A 98 3.54 -7.17 -11.42
C ARG A 98 4.73 -6.46 -12.06
N PRO A 99 4.84 -6.36 -13.40
CA PRO A 99 5.96 -5.66 -14.02
C PRO A 99 6.05 -4.18 -13.60
N ILE A 100 4.91 -3.53 -13.44
CA ILE A 100 4.86 -2.12 -13.02
C ILE A 100 5.11 -1.98 -11.52
N THR A 101 4.50 -2.82 -10.68
CA THR A 101 4.75 -2.74 -9.22
C THR A 101 6.21 -2.98 -8.90
N ASP A 102 6.84 -3.95 -9.57
CA ASP A 102 8.25 -4.29 -9.37
C ASP A 102 9.16 -3.18 -9.89
N HIS A 103 8.84 -2.60 -11.07
CA HIS A 103 9.56 -1.43 -11.59
C HIS A 103 9.47 -0.22 -10.65
N LEU A 104 8.27 0.10 -10.15
CA LEU A 104 8.06 1.23 -9.24
C LEU A 104 8.82 1.02 -7.93
N ASN A 105 8.69 -0.16 -7.31
CA ASN A 105 9.44 -0.49 -6.11
C ASN A 105 10.95 -0.40 -6.33
N GLN A 106 11.47 -0.85 -7.49
CA GLN A 106 12.89 -0.71 -7.81
C GLN A 106 13.30 0.77 -7.92
N ARG A 107 12.52 1.58 -8.64
CA ARG A 107 12.82 3.01 -8.85
C ARG A 107 12.73 3.81 -7.56
N PHE A 108 11.70 3.59 -6.74
CA PHE A 108 11.54 4.30 -5.47
C PHE A 108 12.73 4.07 -4.54
N GLN A 109 13.24 2.85 -4.50
CA GLN A 109 14.41 2.50 -3.70
C GLN A 109 15.73 3.10 -4.23
N GLN A 110 15.85 3.28 -5.54
CA GLN A 110 17.06 3.82 -6.18
C GLN A 110 17.13 5.35 -6.14
N LEU A 111 15.99 6.03 -6.18
CA LEU A 111 15.90 7.47 -6.37
C LEU A 111 15.95 8.26 -5.06
N TYR A 112 15.79 7.61 -3.91
CA TYR A 112 15.69 8.29 -2.62
C TYR A 112 16.33 7.48 -1.50
N ILE A 113 17.15 8.15 -0.67
CA ILE A 113 17.73 7.59 0.55
C ILE A 113 16.87 8.07 1.70
N LEU A 114 16.28 7.14 2.44
CA LEU A 114 15.42 7.45 3.58
C LEU A 114 16.21 8.05 4.73
N SER A 115 15.59 9.00 5.42
CA SER A 115 16.02 9.47 6.74
C SER A 115 15.75 8.41 7.82
N GLN A 116 16.14 8.72 9.05
CA GLN A 116 16.01 7.79 10.19
C GLN A 116 14.57 7.28 10.40
N ASN A 117 13.56 8.16 10.33
CA ASN A 117 12.20 7.81 10.70
C ASN A 117 11.37 7.35 9.50
N ILE A 118 10.86 6.13 9.57
CA ILE A 118 10.01 5.52 8.54
C ILE A 118 8.71 5.01 9.14
N ALA A 119 7.59 5.19 8.45
CA ALA A 119 6.28 4.71 8.85
C ALA A 119 5.87 3.52 7.99
N LEU A 120 5.28 2.50 8.63
CA LEU A 120 4.65 1.38 7.95
C LEU A 120 3.17 1.35 8.31
N ASP A 121 2.33 1.48 7.28
CA ASP A 121 0.88 1.52 7.41
C ASP A 121 0.19 0.95 6.16
N GLU A 122 -1.14 0.85 6.18
CA GLU A 122 -1.95 0.49 5.02
C GLU A 122 -2.69 1.66 4.37
N SER A 123 -2.74 1.62 3.04
CA SER A 123 -3.59 2.49 2.22
C SER A 123 -4.69 1.69 1.53
N LEU A 124 -5.76 2.38 1.13
CA LEU A 124 -6.91 1.78 0.43
C LEU A 124 -7.27 2.62 -0.80
N THR A 125 -6.83 2.17 -1.96
CA THR A 125 -7.14 2.80 -3.24
C THR A 125 -8.55 2.44 -3.66
N LYS A 126 -9.44 3.44 -3.72
CA LYS A 126 -10.87 3.23 -4.03
C LYS A 126 -11.06 2.54 -5.38
N TRP A 127 -11.77 1.43 -5.36
CA TRP A 127 -12.13 0.69 -6.57
C TRP A 127 -13.53 0.10 -6.42
N LYS A 128 -14.39 0.33 -7.43
CA LYS A 128 -15.79 -0.11 -7.43
C LYS A 128 -16.09 -1.23 -8.44
N GLY A 129 -15.10 -1.63 -9.24
CA GLY A 129 -15.25 -2.71 -10.21
C GLY A 129 -15.08 -4.09 -9.58
N TRP A 130 -15.41 -5.12 -10.35
CA TRP A 130 -15.22 -6.51 -9.95
C TRP A 130 -13.73 -6.88 -10.00
N LEU A 131 -13.12 -7.07 -8.83
CA LEU A 131 -11.75 -7.57 -8.68
C LEU A 131 -11.69 -8.49 -7.45
N ASP A 132 -11.01 -9.63 -7.61
CA ASP A 132 -10.85 -10.64 -6.56
C ASP A 132 -10.00 -10.19 -5.36
N ILE A 133 -9.23 -9.10 -5.52
CA ILE A 133 -8.35 -8.54 -4.48
C ILE A 133 -9.00 -7.38 -3.70
N ASN A 134 -10.22 -6.98 -4.07
CA ASN A 134 -10.92 -5.89 -3.38
C ASN A 134 -11.13 -6.22 -1.90
N GLN A 135 -10.90 -5.22 -1.05
CA GLN A 135 -11.11 -5.27 0.38
C GLN A 135 -12.24 -4.34 0.78
N PHE A 136 -13.08 -4.79 1.71
CA PHE A 136 -14.08 -3.97 2.38
C PHE A 136 -13.56 -3.57 3.77
N ILE A 137 -13.32 -2.28 3.99
CA ILE A 137 -12.83 -1.73 5.26
C ILE A 137 -13.76 -0.59 5.67
N ARG A 138 -14.71 -0.89 6.56
CA ARG A 138 -15.78 0.02 6.99
C ARG A 138 -15.28 1.39 7.50
N ASN A 139 -14.11 1.41 8.11
CA ASN A 139 -13.57 2.60 8.78
C ASN A 139 -12.72 3.49 7.85
N LYS A 140 -12.42 3.07 6.62
CA LYS A 140 -11.66 3.89 5.66
C LYS A 140 -12.64 4.63 4.73
N ALA A 141 -12.30 5.86 4.34
CA ALA A 141 -13.18 6.73 3.53
C ALA A 141 -13.60 6.12 2.18
N ALA A 142 -12.74 5.30 1.57
CA ALA A 142 -13.07 4.61 0.32
C ALA A 142 -14.09 3.47 0.51
N THR A 143 -14.13 2.87 1.72
CA THR A 143 -14.90 1.68 2.14
C THR A 143 -14.59 0.40 1.37
N VAL A 144 -14.49 0.47 0.04
CA VAL A 144 -14.13 -0.64 -0.87
C VAL A 144 -12.97 -0.20 -1.75
N GLY A 145 -11.95 -1.04 -1.84
CA GLY A 145 -10.80 -0.75 -2.70
C GLY A 145 -9.70 -1.79 -2.67
N ILE A 146 -8.62 -1.48 -3.36
CA ILE A 146 -7.39 -2.28 -3.35
C ILE A 146 -6.54 -1.82 -2.16
N LYS A 147 -6.28 -2.73 -1.24
CA LYS A 147 -5.45 -2.46 -0.06
C LYS A 147 -3.97 -2.63 -0.41
N THR A 148 -3.14 -1.69 0.01
CA THR A 148 -1.67 -1.74 -0.08
C THR A 148 -1.07 -1.58 1.31
N TYR A 149 0.07 -2.21 1.53
CA TYR A 149 0.93 -1.97 2.69
C TYR A 149 2.14 -1.19 2.23
N GLU A 150 2.47 -0.10 2.92
CA GLU A 150 3.36 0.94 2.42
C GLU A 150 4.42 1.28 3.47
N VAL A 151 5.67 1.42 3.03
CA VAL A 151 6.77 1.98 3.82
C VAL A 151 7.08 3.37 3.28
N CYS A 152 6.87 4.38 4.12
CA CYS A 152 7.07 5.78 3.76
C CYS A 152 8.07 6.46 4.70
N GLU A 153 8.83 7.41 4.20
CA GLU A 153 9.60 8.30 5.08
C GLU A 153 8.65 9.21 5.87
N SER A 154 8.83 9.31 7.19
CA SER A 154 7.93 10.08 8.05
C SER A 154 7.96 11.59 7.80
N GLN A 155 9.09 12.13 7.32
CA GLN A 155 9.24 13.58 7.13
C GLN A 155 8.69 14.07 5.79
N SER A 156 9.08 13.43 4.68
CA SER A 156 8.63 13.83 3.34
C SER A 156 7.34 13.15 2.87
N GLY A 157 6.94 12.04 3.49
CA GLY A 157 5.88 11.19 2.99
C GLY A 157 6.29 10.38 1.75
N TYR A 158 7.59 10.32 1.43
CA TYR A 158 8.09 9.58 0.28
C TYR A 158 7.82 8.08 0.41
N LEU A 159 7.11 7.51 -0.57
CA LEU A 159 6.85 6.08 -0.64
C LEU A 159 8.10 5.33 -1.12
N TRP A 160 8.67 4.48 -0.27
CA TRP A 160 9.87 3.71 -0.59
C TRP A 160 9.57 2.34 -1.18
N ARG A 161 8.58 1.66 -0.61
CA ARG A 161 8.14 0.33 -1.07
C ARG A 161 6.69 0.13 -0.69
N PHE A 162 5.96 -0.60 -1.54
CA PHE A 162 4.63 -1.06 -1.21
C PHE A 162 4.40 -2.51 -1.67
N GLU A 163 3.45 -3.17 -1.01
CA GLU A 163 2.98 -4.50 -1.35
C GLU A 163 1.45 -4.47 -1.50
N VAL A 164 0.92 -5.01 -2.60
CA VAL A 164 -0.53 -5.15 -2.79
C VAL A 164 -1.04 -6.31 -1.95
N HIS A 165 -2.07 -6.06 -1.15
CA HIS A 165 -2.67 -7.12 -0.35
C HIS A 165 -3.40 -8.12 -1.26
N VAL A 166 -3.00 -9.38 -1.15
CA VAL A 166 -3.68 -10.51 -1.74
C VAL A 166 -3.99 -11.50 -0.63
N VAL A 167 -5.19 -12.07 -0.65
CA VAL A 167 -5.54 -13.16 0.27
C VAL A 167 -4.63 -14.34 -0.05
N HIS A 168 -3.73 -14.66 0.87
CA HIS A 168 -2.90 -15.85 0.85
C HIS A 168 -3.68 -17.04 1.42
N ASP A 169 -3.41 -18.24 0.92
CA ASP A 169 -3.85 -19.46 1.58
C ASP A 169 -2.97 -19.65 2.83
N GLU A 170 -3.57 -19.89 4.00
CA GLU A 170 -2.85 -19.93 5.27
C GLU A 170 -1.84 -21.09 5.29
N SER A 171 -0.55 -20.76 5.41
CA SER A 171 0.48 -21.74 5.78
C SER A 171 0.51 -21.94 7.29
N PRO A 172 0.78 -23.16 7.79
CA PRO A 172 0.83 -23.44 9.23
C PRO A 172 1.85 -22.53 9.94
N GLN A 173 1.43 -21.96 11.07
CA GLN A 173 2.26 -21.07 11.88
C GLN A 173 3.05 -21.89 12.91
N ASP A 174 4.23 -22.36 12.53
CA ASP A 174 5.13 -23.07 13.44
C ASP A 174 5.86 -22.13 14.42
N SER A 175 5.92 -20.83 14.12
CA SER A 175 6.53 -19.81 14.98
C SER A 175 5.76 -18.49 15.00
N PRO A 176 5.89 -17.69 16.08
CA PRO A 176 5.29 -16.35 16.16
C PRO A 176 5.75 -15.38 15.06
N LEU A 177 6.93 -15.62 14.46
CA LEU A 177 7.47 -14.86 13.33
C LEU A 177 7.04 -15.42 11.97
N SER A 178 6.50 -16.65 11.93
CA SER A 178 5.96 -17.27 10.73
C SER A 178 4.54 -16.78 10.40
N GLY A 179 3.96 -15.92 11.24
CA GLY A 179 2.67 -15.30 10.98
C GLY A 179 2.71 -14.33 9.79
N VAL A 180 1.56 -14.17 9.13
CA VAL A 180 1.40 -13.33 7.93
C VAL A 180 1.91 -11.90 8.15
N VAL A 181 1.63 -11.31 9.32
CA VAL A 181 1.99 -9.91 9.62
C VAL A 181 3.50 -9.73 9.83
N PRO A 182 4.19 -10.49 10.70
CA PRO A 182 5.65 -10.44 10.79
C PRO A 182 6.36 -10.66 9.45
N VAL A 183 5.95 -11.67 8.66
CA VAL A 183 6.54 -11.94 7.34
C VAL A 183 6.38 -10.74 6.41
N LEU A 184 5.19 -10.14 6.37
CA LEU A 184 4.92 -8.93 5.60
C LEU A 184 5.82 -7.76 6.01
N VAL A 185 5.93 -7.48 7.32
CA VAL A 185 6.77 -6.37 7.83
C VAL A 185 8.23 -6.58 7.46
N LEU A 186 8.76 -7.79 7.67
CA LEU A 186 10.14 -8.13 7.32
C LEU A 186 10.38 -8.05 5.80
N LYS A 187 9.42 -8.47 4.98
CA LYS A 187 9.48 -8.32 3.53
C LYS A 187 9.51 -6.84 3.11
N LEU A 188 8.67 -6.01 3.71
CA LEU A 188 8.60 -4.58 3.41
C LEU A 188 9.88 -3.84 3.81
N LEU A 189 10.53 -4.24 4.90
CA LEU A 189 11.76 -3.61 5.41
C LEU A 189 13.06 -4.18 4.83
N ASN A 190 12.98 -5.26 4.02
CA ASN A 190 14.15 -5.90 3.44
C ASN A 190 15.03 -4.91 2.64
N GLY A 191 16.31 -4.83 2.99
CA GLY A 191 17.30 -3.91 2.40
C GLY A 191 17.52 -2.64 3.22
N LEU A 192 16.80 -2.45 4.33
CA LEU A 192 16.98 -1.34 5.27
C LEU A 192 17.66 -1.76 6.59
N GLU A 193 18.06 -3.02 6.72
CA GLU A 193 18.68 -3.56 7.93
C GLU A 193 19.97 -2.82 8.29
N HIS A 194 20.20 -2.63 9.58
CA HIS A 194 21.42 -2.04 10.14
C HIS A 194 21.79 -0.64 9.61
N LYS A 195 20.81 0.12 9.09
CA LYS A 195 21.00 1.50 8.63
C LYS A 195 20.56 2.56 9.65
N GLY A 196 20.17 2.12 10.86
CA GLY A 196 19.75 3.02 11.94
C GLY A 196 18.34 3.59 11.77
N HIS A 197 17.48 2.92 10.99
CA HIS A 197 16.09 3.37 10.85
C HIS A 197 15.24 3.04 12.09
N THR A 198 14.32 3.94 12.41
CA THR A 198 13.26 3.75 13.40
C THR A 198 11.93 3.56 12.67
N VAL A 199 11.30 2.40 12.87
CA VAL A 199 10.04 2.02 12.25
C VAL A 199 8.87 2.40 13.15
N TRP A 200 7.98 3.23 12.63
CA TRP A 200 6.76 3.68 13.30
C TRP A 200 5.58 2.88 12.77
N MET A 201 4.88 2.17 13.67
CA MET A 201 3.80 1.25 13.28
C MET A 201 2.58 1.36 14.18
N ASP A 202 1.41 0.97 13.65
CA ASP A 202 0.19 0.86 14.43
C ASP A 202 0.13 -0.47 15.24
N ASN A 203 -1.00 -0.71 15.92
CA ASN A 203 -1.19 -1.90 16.73
C ASN A 203 -1.49 -3.19 15.93
N PHE A 204 -1.79 -3.07 14.64
CA PHE A 204 -1.99 -4.22 13.76
C PHE A 204 -0.66 -4.91 13.48
N TYR A 205 0.43 -4.16 13.32
CA TYR A 205 1.76 -4.73 13.06
C TYR A 205 2.51 -5.13 14.35
N ASN A 206 2.42 -4.31 15.40
CA ASN A 206 3.27 -4.47 16.59
C ASN A 206 3.00 -5.74 17.41
N SER A 207 4.09 -6.43 17.77
CA SER A 207 4.13 -7.52 18.75
C SER A 207 5.51 -7.63 19.40
N PRO A 208 5.62 -8.12 20.66
CA PRO A 208 6.92 -8.26 21.32
C PRO A 208 7.93 -9.12 20.54
N ALA A 209 7.48 -10.21 19.91
CA ALA A 209 8.34 -11.08 19.10
C ALA A 209 8.90 -10.35 17.87
N LEU A 210 8.04 -9.67 17.11
CA LEU A 210 8.46 -8.91 15.92
C LEU A 210 9.42 -7.77 16.28
N VAL A 211 9.12 -7.02 17.33
CA VAL A 211 9.97 -5.89 17.75
C VAL A 211 11.37 -6.34 18.17
N ARG A 212 11.49 -7.50 18.83
CA ARG A 212 12.80 -8.10 19.12
C ARG A 212 13.55 -8.48 17.86
N GLU A 213 12.88 -9.13 16.90
CA GLU A 213 13.47 -9.50 15.62
C GLU A 213 13.94 -8.26 14.83
N LEU A 214 13.15 -7.20 14.81
CA LEU A 214 13.53 -5.92 14.20
C LEU A 214 14.77 -5.32 14.87
N LYS A 215 14.86 -5.38 16.20
CA LYS A 215 16.05 -4.91 16.94
C LYS A 215 17.30 -5.71 16.58
N VAL A 216 17.19 -7.04 16.44
CA VAL A 216 18.30 -7.90 15.98
C VAL A 216 18.77 -7.50 14.58
N ARG A 217 17.85 -7.11 13.70
CA ARG A 217 18.11 -6.61 12.34
C ARG A 217 18.58 -5.15 12.29
N GLY A 218 18.85 -4.54 13.43
CA GLY A 218 19.37 -3.17 13.53
C GLY A 218 18.34 -2.08 13.27
N PHE A 219 17.06 -2.37 13.47
CA PHE A 219 16.01 -1.36 13.49
C PHE A 219 15.64 -0.98 14.93
N ASP A 220 15.26 0.27 15.10
CA ASP A 220 14.40 0.64 16.21
C ASP A 220 12.94 0.57 15.79
N CYS A 221 12.05 0.38 16.75
CA CYS A 221 10.62 0.29 16.50
C CYS A 221 9.86 1.04 17.58
N VAL A 222 8.81 1.76 17.18
CA VAL A 222 7.91 2.45 18.08
C VAL A 222 6.48 2.32 17.56
N GLY A 223 5.55 2.06 18.46
CA GLY A 223 4.15 2.09 18.06
C GLY A 223 3.18 1.61 19.10
N THR A 224 1.89 1.73 18.77
CA THR A 224 0.84 1.25 19.66
C THR A 224 0.84 -0.28 19.72
N LEU A 225 0.54 -0.84 20.89
CA LEU A 225 0.52 -2.29 21.11
C LEU A 225 -0.88 -2.72 21.55
N ARG A 226 -1.38 -3.87 21.08
CA ARG A 226 -2.54 -4.51 21.72
C ARG A 226 -2.05 -5.37 22.89
N LEU A 227 -2.57 -5.12 24.09
CA LEU A 227 -2.12 -5.83 25.30
C LEU A 227 -2.43 -7.34 25.27
N ASN A 228 -3.38 -7.78 24.44
CA ASN A 228 -3.68 -9.21 24.27
C ASN A 228 -2.75 -9.94 23.28
N ARG A 229 -1.65 -9.32 22.81
CA ARG A 229 -0.65 -9.98 21.97
C ARG A 229 0.15 -11.00 22.78
N GLN A 230 0.62 -12.03 22.11
CA GLN A 230 1.51 -13.02 22.71
C GLN A 230 2.77 -12.36 23.28
N PHE A 231 3.26 -12.87 24.41
CA PHE A 231 4.42 -12.38 25.15
C PHE A 231 4.29 -10.99 25.79
N VAL A 232 3.10 -10.40 25.82
CA VAL A 232 2.80 -9.29 26.73
C VAL A 232 2.61 -9.86 28.15
N PRO A 233 3.31 -9.34 29.17
CA PRO A 233 3.17 -9.83 30.54
C PRO A 233 1.73 -9.73 31.06
N THR A 234 1.30 -10.72 31.85
CA THR A 234 -0.08 -10.81 32.34
C THR A 234 -0.46 -9.65 33.25
N GLU A 235 0.50 -9.04 33.92
CA GLU A 235 0.33 -7.84 34.75
C GLU A 235 -0.16 -6.65 33.91
N LEU A 236 0.35 -6.49 32.69
CA LEU A 236 -0.10 -5.46 31.75
C LEU A 236 -1.39 -5.88 31.04
N THR A 237 -1.53 -7.16 30.67
CA THR A 237 -2.73 -7.68 29.99
C THR A 237 -3.98 -7.56 30.86
N ASN A 238 -3.86 -7.78 32.17
CA ASN A 238 -4.96 -7.69 33.13
C ASN A 238 -5.20 -6.27 33.67
N LEU A 239 -4.43 -5.28 33.18
CA LEU A 239 -4.54 -3.91 33.64
C LEU A 239 -5.89 -3.31 33.25
N THR A 240 -6.58 -2.72 34.23
CA THR A 240 -7.87 -2.06 34.00
C THR A 240 -7.74 -0.55 34.12
N LYS A 241 -8.69 0.19 33.53
CA LYS A 241 -8.72 1.66 33.61
C LYS A 241 -8.79 2.20 35.05
N GLY A 242 -9.33 1.42 35.99
CA GLY A 242 -9.43 1.81 37.40
C GLY A 242 -8.16 1.57 38.20
N ALA A 243 -7.23 0.76 37.67
CA ALA A 243 -5.95 0.48 38.31
C ALA A 243 -4.93 1.63 38.20
N LEU A 244 -5.20 2.61 37.31
CA LEU A 244 -4.34 3.77 37.09
C LEU A 244 -5.13 5.07 37.24
N ALA A 245 -4.53 6.07 37.90
CA ALA A 245 -5.00 7.44 37.87
C ALA A 245 -4.78 8.06 36.47
N VAL A 246 -5.59 9.05 36.08
CA VAL A 246 -5.38 9.77 34.81
C VAL A 246 -4.00 10.44 34.83
N GLY A 247 -3.22 10.26 33.76
CA GLY A 247 -1.83 10.69 33.65
C GLY A 247 -0.82 9.69 34.21
N GLN A 248 -1.25 8.68 34.97
CA GLN A 248 -0.35 7.66 35.51
C GLN A 248 0.16 6.75 34.39
N VAL A 249 1.44 6.43 34.47
CA VAL A 249 2.17 5.54 33.58
C VAL A 249 2.62 4.33 34.37
N CYS A 250 2.49 3.14 33.78
CA CYS A 250 3.16 1.93 34.22
C CYS A 250 3.81 1.25 33.01
N GLY A 251 4.78 0.38 33.25
CA GLY A 251 5.43 -0.31 32.15
C GLY A 251 6.36 -1.40 32.65
N CYS A 252 6.91 -2.13 31.70
CA CYS A 252 7.96 -3.09 31.97
C CYS A 252 8.98 -3.08 30.84
N THR A 253 10.21 -3.39 31.20
CA THR A 253 11.33 -3.49 30.27
C THR A 253 11.79 -4.94 30.21
N SER A 254 12.14 -5.40 29.02
CA SER A 254 12.81 -6.67 28.83
C SER A 254 13.94 -6.51 27.82
N GLY A 255 15.15 -6.31 28.35
CA GLY A 255 16.32 -5.98 27.55
C GLY A 255 16.13 -4.63 26.85
N ASN A 256 16.13 -4.66 25.52
CA ASN A 256 15.97 -3.45 24.68
C ASN A 256 14.51 -3.15 24.33
N VAL A 257 13.53 -3.87 24.89
CA VAL A 257 12.11 -3.68 24.57
C VAL A 257 11.39 -3.15 25.78
N ASP A 258 10.76 -2.00 25.61
CA ASP A 258 9.95 -1.32 26.61
C ASP A 258 8.47 -1.42 26.23
N LEU A 259 7.66 -1.84 27.19
CA LEU A 259 6.20 -1.79 27.13
C LEU A 259 5.73 -0.72 28.09
N VAL A 260 5.02 0.28 27.57
CA VAL A 260 4.51 1.40 28.36
C VAL A 260 2.99 1.43 28.21
N VAL A 261 2.30 1.57 29.34
CA VAL A 261 0.86 1.78 29.39
C VAL A 261 0.60 3.04 30.21
N TRP A 262 -0.18 3.96 29.65
CA TRP A 262 -0.62 5.13 30.39
C TRP A 262 -2.13 5.27 30.34
N ARG A 263 -2.65 5.98 31.34
CA ARG A 263 -4.06 6.26 31.48
C ARG A 263 -4.38 7.67 30.99
N ASP A 264 -5.10 7.78 29.88
CA ASP A 264 -5.69 9.04 29.38
C ASP A 264 -7.20 9.10 29.69
N LYS A 265 -8.11 9.14 28.69
CA LYS A 265 -9.54 8.80 28.84
C LYS A 265 -9.77 7.28 28.82
N ASN A 266 -8.90 6.57 28.10
CA ASN A 266 -8.77 5.10 28.10
C ASN A 266 -7.33 4.70 28.45
N LEU A 267 -7.07 3.39 28.54
CA LEU A 267 -5.69 2.90 28.54
C LEU A 267 -5.12 3.02 27.13
N VAL A 268 -3.89 3.51 27.03
CA VAL A 268 -3.12 3.51 25.79
C VAL A 268 -1.81 2.78 26.06
N SER A 269 -1.47 1.85 25.17
CA SER A 269 -0.30 0.99 25.29
C SER A 269 0.62 1.14 24.10
N LEU A 270 1.91 1.21 24.38
CA LEU A 270 2.98 1.44 23.43
C LEU A 270 4.09 0.41 23.65
N ILE A 271 4.72 -0.02 22.56
CA ILE A 271 5.93 -0.82 22.55
C ILE A 271 7.05 0.00 21.89
N SER A 272 8.24 -0.01 22.47
CA SER A 272 9.40 0.72 21.95
C SER A 272 10.70 -0.06 22.11
N THR A 273 11.61 0.11 21.15
CA THR A 273 13.05 -0.19 21.31
C THR A 273 13.94 1.05 21.14
N TYR A 274 13.30 2.20 20.95
CA TYR A 274 13.94 3.49 20.69
C TYR A 274 14.01 4.33 21.97
N HIS A 275 12.91 4.39 22.69
CA HIS A 275 12.80 5.10 23.97
C HIS A 275 13.17 4.13 25.08
N GLY A 276 14.07 4.53 25.99
CA GLY A 276 14.25 3.83 27.26
C GLY A 276 13.23 4.33 28.28
N LEU A 277 12.83 3.48 29.24
CA LEU A 277 12.21 3.97 30.47
C LEU A 277 13.20 4.92 31.15
N ALA A 278 12.80 6.17 31.39
CA ALA A 278 13.56 7.07 32.25
C ALA A 278 13.70 6.39 33.61
N THR A 279 14.94 6.04 33.96
CA THR A 279 15.30 5.48 35.26
C THR A 279 15.50 6.60 36.27
#